data_AF-A0A2V8WK11-F1
#
_entry.id   AF-A0A2V8WK11-F1
#
_cell.length_a   1.000
_cell.length_b   1.000
_cell.length_c   1.000
_cell.angle_alpha   90.00
_cell.angle_beta   90.00
_cell.angle_gamma   90.00
#
_symmetry.space_group_name_H-M   'P 1'
#
loop_
_entity.id
_entity.type
_entity.pdbx_description
1 polymer ?
#
loop_
_entity_poly.entity_id
_entity_poly.type
_entity_poly.pdbx_seq_one_letter_code
_entity_poly.pdbx_strand_id
1 'polypeptide(L)'
;MHSRSTPRGAIVTREASLALLEFKTLVDSTAEKIRAAEREAVGFAIGHRHGGDPLRALRVVAEALKSPDFEAALLQARSKTDTAVAWHSGEQGQQEELCS
;
A
#
# COMPACT_ATOMS: atom_id res chain seq x y z
N MET A 1 15.17 -33.70 14.41
CA MET A 1 14.55 -32.44 14.90
C MET A 1 13.77 -31.84 13.73
N HIS A 2 12.45 -31.87 13.80
CA HIS A 2 11.59 -31.44 12.68
C HIS A 2 11.40 -29.92 12.71
N SER A 3 12.01 -29.24 11.73
CA SER A 3 11.79 -27.85 11.34
C SER A 3 10.29 -27.59 11.12
N ARG A 4 9.55 -27.24 12.18
CA ARG A 4 8.12 -26.92 12.11
C ARG A 4 7.84 -25.42 11.94
N SER A 5 8.85 -24.55 11.88
CA SER A 5 8.72 -23.11 11.71
C SER A 5 8.68 -22.62 10.25
N THR A 6 9.23 -23.38 9.30
CA THR A 6 9.45 -22.88 7.92
C THR A 6 8.18 -22.71 7.06
N PRO A 7 7.17 -23.62 7.07
CA PRO A 7 6.04 -23.46 6.16
C PRO A 7 5.12 -22.30 6.55
N ARG A 8 4.93 -22.08 7.86
CA ARG A 8 4.06 -21.00 8.35
C ARG A 8 4.71 -19.64 8.19
N GLY A 9 6.01 -19.51 8.47
CA GLY A 9 6.79 -18.31 8.18
C GLY A 9 6.74 -17.92 6.70
N ALA A 10 6.87 -18.90 5.79
CA ALA A 10 6.74 -18.66 4.35
C ALA A 10 5.34 -18.19 3.94
N ILE A 11 4.28 -18.76 4.53
CA ILE A 11 2.89 -18.35 4.25
C ILE A 11 2.66 -16.90 4.70
N VAL A 12 2.99 -16.53 5.95
CA VAL A 12 2.73 -15.17 6.44
C VAL A 12 3.53 -14.11 5.66
N THR A 13 4.76 -14.45 5.26
CA THR A 13 5.60 -13.56 4.43
C THR A 13 5.00 -13.38 3.03
N ARG A 14 4.49 -14.46 2.43
CA ARG A 14 3.82 -14.42 1.13
C ARG A 14 2.54 -13.59 1.19
N GLU A 15 1.73 -13.76 2.23
CA GLU A 15 0.50 -12.98 2.41
C GLU A 15 0.79 -11.48 2.57
N ALA A 16 1.82 -11.11 3.35
CA ALA A 16 2.26 -9.73 3.46
C ALA A 16 2.71 -9.17 2.10
N SER A 17 3.51 -9.95 1.35
CA SER A 17 3.98 -9.55 0.03
C SER A 17 2.83 -9.31 -0.96
N LEU A 18 1.81 -10.18 -0.96
CA LEU A 18 0.65 -10.01 -1.83
C LEU A 18 -0.18 -8.78 -1.45
N ALA A 19 -0.43 -8.56 -0.16
CA ALA A 19 -1.18 -7.39 0.31
C ALA A 19 -0.44 -6.08 -0.03
N LEU A 20 0.89 -6.06 0.06
CA LEU A 20 1.70 -4.91 -0.36
C LEU A 20 1.63 -4.66 -1.87
N LEU A 21 1.63 -5.71 -2.70
CA LEU A 21 1.50 -5.57 -4.16
C LEU A 21 0.13 -5.03 -4.57
N GLU A 22 -0.93 -5.49 -3.90
CA GLU A 22 -2.28 -4.99 -4.11
C GLU A 22 -2.37 -3.50 -3.73
N PHE A 23 -1.89 -3.13 -2.55
CA PHE A 23 -1.85 -1.74 -2.12
C PHE A 23 -1.00 -0.86 -3.06
N LYS A 24 0.17 -1.34 -3.50
CA LYS A 24 1.01 -0.65 -4.47
C LYS A 24 0.26 -0.33 -5.77
N THR A 25 -0.55 -1.25 -6.27
CA THR A 25 -1.32 -1.05 -7.49
C THR A 25 -2.29 0.14 -7.36
N LEU A 26 -2.93 0.29 -6.20
CA LEU A 26 -3.81 1.43 -5.92
C LEU A 26 -3.04 2.74 -5.73
N VAL A 27 -1.88 2.69 -5.09
CA VAL A 27 -0.98 3.84 -4.96
C VAL A 27 -0.51 4.32 -6.33
N ASP A 28 -0.06 3.42 -7.20
CA ASP A 28 0.40 3.76 -8.55
C ASP A 28 -0.75 4.36 -9.39
N SER A 29 -1.95 3.77 -9.32
CA SER A 29 -3.14 4.31 -9.99
C SER A 29 -3.48 5.73 -9.50
N THR A 30 -3.36 5.97 -8.20
CA THR A 30 -3.60 7.27 -7.60
C THR A 30 -2.51 8.27 -7.97
N ALA A 31 -1.26 7.84 -8.05
CA ALA A 31 -0.14 8.66 -8.52
C ALA A 31 -0.35 9.15 -9.96
N GLU A 32 -0.87 8.30 -10.85
CA GLU A 32 -1.21 8.73 -12.21
C GLU A 32 -2.34 9.77 -12.24
N LYS A 33 -3.34 9.66 -11.37
CA LYS A 33 -4.39 10.67 -11.22
C LYS A 33 -3.83 12.00 -10.71
N ILE A 34 -2.88 11.96 -9.78
CA ILE A 34 -2.19 13.16 -9.28
C ILE A 34 -1.43 13.85 -10.42
N ARG A 35 -0.64 13.10 -11.20
CA ARG A 35 0.08 13.64 -12.36
C ARG A 35 -0.86 14.23 -13.42
N ALA A 36 -2.01 13.61 -13.63
CA ALA A 36 -3.04 14.15 -14.52
C ALA A 36 -3.59 15.48 -13.98
N ALA A 37 -3.86 15.58 -12.68
CA ALA A 37 -4.32 16.81 -12.04
C ALA A 37 -3.29 17.94 -12.13
N GLU A 38 -2.00 17.65 -11.94
CA GLU A 38 -0.91 18.62 -12.12
C GLU A 38 -0.88 19.19 -13.55
N ARG A 39 -0.97 18.30 -14.56
CA ARG A 39 -1.02 18.72 -15.97
C ARG A 39 -2.24 19.58 -16.29
N GLU A 40 -3.40 19.25 -15.72
CA GLU A 40 -4.61 20.07 -15.89
C GLU A 40 -4.42 21.45 -15.24
N ALA A 41 -3.89 21.52 -14.01
CA ALA A 41 -3.63 22.76 -13.31
C ALA A 41 -2.66 23.68 -14.08
N VAL A 42 -1.56 23.13 -14.62
CA VAL A 42 -0.63 23.88 -15.46
C VAL A 42 -1.32 24.41 -16.72
N GLY A 43 -2.14 23.58 -17.39
CA GLY A 43 -2.88 23.98 -18.58
C GLY A 43 -3.88 25.13 -18.34
N PHE A 44 -4.49 25.18 -17.15
CA PHE A 44 -5.31 26.32 -16.73
C PHE A 44 -4.45 27.56 -16.46
N ALA A 45 -3.34 27.42 -15.72
CA ALA A 45 -2.48 28.54 -15.34
C ALA A 45 -1.89 29.29 -16.55
N ILE A 46 -1.58 28.59 -17.64
CA ILE A 46 -1.03 29.19 -18.87
C ILE A 46 -2.11 29.61 -19.88
N GLY A 47 -3.40 29.59 -19.50
CA GLY A 47 -4.51 30.02 -20.36
C GLY A 47 -4.86 29.05 -21.50
N HIS A 48 -4.30 27.84 -21.51
CA HIS A 48 -4.51 26.87 -22.59
C HIS A 48 -5.86 26.14 -22.53
N ARG A 49 -6.55 26.19 -21.38
CA ARG A 49 -7.90 25.63 -21.20
C ARG A 49 -8.88 26.72 -20.79
N HIS A 50 -9.79 27.06 -21.69
CA HIS A 50 -10.91 27.97 -21.42
C HIS A 50 -12.18 27.16 -21.11
N GLY A 51 -12.79 27.39 -19.93
CA GLY A 51 -14.15 26.91 -19.62
C GLY A 51 -14.30 25.56 -18.91
N GLY A 52 -13.26 24.98 -18.31
CA GLY A 52 -13.37 23.77 -17.48
C GLY A 52 -13.35 24.06 -15.97
N ASP A 53 -13.80 23.10 -15.15
CA ASP A 53 -13.66 23.14 -13.69
C ASP A 53 -12.21 22.78 -13.29
N PRO A 54 -11.39 23.73 -12.80
CA PRO A 54 -10.00 23.50 -12.45
C PRO A 54 -9.83 22.55 -11.25
N LEU A 55 -10.89 22.33 -10.46
CA LEU A 55 -10.88 21.42 -9.31
C LEU A 55 -11.29 20.00 -9.67
N ARG A 56 -11.80 19.76 -10.89
CA ARG A 56 -12.33 18.45 -11.30
C ARG A 56 -11.31 17.33 -11.08
N ALA A 57 -10.08 17.52 -11.55
CA ALA A 57 -9.04 16.50 -11.40
C ALA A 57 -8.62 16.30 -9.93
N LEU A 58 -8.59 17.37 -9.13
CA LEU A 58 -8.33 17.28 -7.69
C LEU A 58 -9.45 16.52 -6.95
N ARG A 59 -10.71 16.68 -7.35
CA ARG A 59 -11.82 15.88 -6.80
C ARG A 59 -11.64 14.40 -7.14
N VAL A 60 -11.25 14.07 -8.37
CA VAL A 60 -10.98 12.66 -8.75
C VAL A 60 -9.86 12.05 -7.91
N VAL A 61 -8.79 12.80 -7.62
CA VAL A 61 -7.73 12.36 -6.71
C VAL A 61 -8.28 12.17 -5.29
N ALA A 62 -9.06 13.12 -4.79
CA ALA A 62 -9.64 13.05 -3.45
C ALA A 62 -10.58 11.84 -3.29
N GLU A 63 -11.43 11.56 -4.28
CA GLU A 63 -12.30 10.38 -4.29
C GLU A 63 -11.49 9.08 -4.34
N ALA A 64 -10.39 9.03 -5.11
CA ALA A 64 -9.53 7.86 -5.16
C ALA A 64 -8.87 7.58 -3.79
N LEU A 65 -8.35 8.63 -3.14
CA LEU A 65 -7.71 8.53 -1.82
C LEU A 65 -8.69 8.14 -0.71
N LYS A 66 -9.95 8.57 -0.82
CA LYS A 66 -11.03 8.28 0.14
C LYS A 66 -11.83 7.03 -0.22
N SER A 67 -11.43 6.31 -1.26
CA SER A 67 -12.18 5.14 -1.68
C SER A 67 -12.08 4.03 -0.62
N PRO A 68 -13.18 3.32 -0.33
CA PRO A 68 -13.16 2.19 0.60
C PRO A 68 -12.11 1.14 0.23
N ASP A 69 -11.87 0.94 -1.08
CA ASP A 69 -10.88 0.00 -1.59
C ASP A 69 -9.45 0.42 -1.20
N PHE A 70 -9.12 1.71 -1.30
CA PHE A 70 -7.81 2.23 -0.89
C PHE A 70 -7.58 2.07 0.61
N GLU A 71 -8.59 2.40 1.43
CA GLU A 71 -8.52 2.26 2.88
C GLU A 71 -8.41 0.79 3.30
N ALA A 72 -9.20 -0.10 2.68
CA ALA A 72 -9.17 -1.53 2.96
C ALA A 72 -7.82 -2.15 2.59
N ALA A 73 -7.28 -1.83 1.41
CA ALA A 73 -5.98 -2.32 0.97
C ALA A 73 -4.84 -1.82 1.88
N LEU A 74 -4.88 -0.55 2.31
CA LEU A 74 -3.92 -0.01 3.27
C LEU A 74 -3.97 -0.75 4.61
N LEU A 75 -5.18 -0.97 5.15
CA LEU A 75 -5.39 -1.69 6.41
C LEU A 75 -4.88 -3.13 6.31
N GLN A 76 -5.18 -3.82 5.21
CA GLN A 76 -4.75 -5.19 4.96
C GLN A 76 -3.24 -5.30 4.80
N ALA A 77 -2.63 -4.42 4.01
CA ALA A 77 -1.17 -4.37 3.83
C ALA A 77 -0.45 -4.17 5.16
N ARG A 78 -0.95 -3.25 6.00
CA ARG A 78 -0.42 -3.02 7.35
C ARG A 78 -0.55 -4.25 8.24
N SER A 79 -1.78 -4.78 8.37
CA SER A 79 -2.08 -5.94 9.20
C SER A 79 -1.22 -7.17 8.85
N LYS A 80 -1.09 -7.48 7.54
CA LYS A 80 -0.31 -8.62 7.08
C LYS A 80 1.19 -8.42 7.27
N THR A 81 1.68 -7.21 7.06
CA THR A 81 3.09 -6.87 7.30
C THR A 81 3.42 -6.96 8.79
N ASP A 82 2.59 -6.39 9.67
CA ASP A 82 2.76 -6.47 11.12
C ASP A 82 2.73 -7.92 11.59
N THR A 83 1.83 -8.75 11.03
CA THR A 83 1.76 -10.19 11.33
C THR A 83 3.05 -10.91 10.92
N ALA A 84 3.59 -10.64 9.73
CA ALA A 84 4.82 -11.25 9.27
C ALA A 84 6.03 -10.81 10.13
N VAL A 85 6.12 -9.52 10.47
CA VAL A 85 7.18 -8.99 11.34
C VAL A 85 7.08 -9.61 12.73
N ALA A 86 5.90 -9.64 13.35
CA ALA A 86 5.72 -10.23 14.67
C ALA A 86 6.08 -11.72 14.71
N TRP A 87 5.74 -12.46 13.64
CA TRP A 87 6.13 -13.87 13.52
C TRP A 87 7.66 -14.05 13.54
N HIS A 88 8.38 -13.30 12.71
CA HIS A 88 9.84 -13.43 12.58
C HIS A 88 10.60 -12.85 13.78
N SER A 89 10.10 -11.78 14.40
CA SER A 89 10.69 -11.21 15.61
C SER A 89 10.46 -12.09 16.85
N GLY A 90 9.34 -12.81 16.91
CA GLY A 90 9.05 -13.76 18.00
C GLY A 90 9.84 -15.06 17.91
N GLU A 91 10.21 -15.50 16.70
CA GLU A 91 11.07 -16.67 16.50
C GLU A 91 12.53 -16.40 16.89
N GLN A 92 13.02 -15.15 16.80
CA GLN A 92 14.38 -14.80 17.24
C GLN A 92 14.56 -14.90 18.76
N GLY A 93 13.51 -14.63 19.55
CA GLY A 93 13.58 -14.71 21.02
C GLY A 93 13.65 -16.14 21.58
N GLN A 94 13.13 -17.15 20.88
CA GLN A 94 13.18 -18.55 21.33
C GLN A 94 14.48 -19.27 20.94
N GLN A 95 15.27 -18.69 20.03
CA GLN A 95 16.54 -19.27 19.61
C GLN A 95 17.70 -18.95 20.58
N GLU A 96 17.62 -17.85 21.33
CA GLU A 96 18.65 -17.48 22.32
C GLU A 96 18.49 -18.21 23.67
N GLU A 97 17.26 -18.52 24.08
CA GLU A 97 16.97 -19.14 25.39
C GLU A 97 17.28 -20.66 25.44
N LEU A 98 17.46 -21.30 24.28
CA LEU A 98 17.85 -22.72 24.17
C LEU A 98 19.37 -22.92 24.04
N CYS A 99 20.16 -21.84 24.02
CA CYS A 99 21.62 -21.86 23.94
C CYS A 99 22.33 -21.24 25.16
N SER A 100 21.60 -20.92 26.23
CA SER A 100 22.14 -20.52 27.54
C SER A 100 21.90 -21.59 28.59
#